data_AF-A0A2S9K3S5-F1
#
_entry.id   AF-A0A2S9K3S5-F1
#
_cell.length_a   1.000
_cell.length_b   1.000
_cell.length_c   1.000
_cell.angle_alpha   90.00
_cell.angle_beta   90.00
_cell.angle_gamma   90.00
#
_symmetry.space_group_name_H-M   'P 1'
#
loop_
_entity.id
_entity.type
_entity.pdbx_description
1 polymer ?
#
loop_
_entity_poly.entity_id
_entity_poly.type
_entity_poly.pdbx_seq_one_letter_code
_entity_poly.pdbx_strand_id
1 'polypeptide(L)'
;MASALPNPLTLKLPDGHIFEDLKLRRCDDAAIDLDMDLVKKVCQLNGLDFDKVLANPGPVVSTILTVWYKSHLAEGGDPDPVMEALKQGH
;
A
#
# COMPACT_ATOMS: atom_id res chain seq x y z
N MET A 1 5.69 10.05 -21.97
CA MET A 1 5.64 10.69 -20.64
C MET A 1 5.78 9.59 -19.61
N ALA A 2 6.88 9.55 -18.87
CA ALA A 2 7.18 8.47 -17.94
C ALA A 2 6.25 8.55 -16.72
N SER A 3 5.45 7.51 -16.48
CA SER A 3 4.79 7.32 -15.19
C SER A 3 5.87 7.02 -14.16
N ALA A 4 6.23 8.01 -13.34
CA ALA A 4 7.23 7.81 -12.29
C ALA A 4 6.62 6.91 -11.20
N LEU A 5 7.33 5.84 -10.84
CA LEU A 5 6.97 5.02 -9.68
C LEU A 5 7.15 5.85 -8.40
N PRO A 6 6.32 5.63 -7.37
CA PRO A 6 6.51 6.28 -6.08
C PRO A 6 7.87 5.91 -5.49
N ASN A 7 8.61 6.91 -5.04
CA ASN A 7 9.85 6.69 -4.31
C ASN A 7 9.50 6.38 -2.83
N PRO A 8 9.83 5.18 -2.31
CA PRO A 8 9.37 4.72 -1.00
C PRO A 8 9.89 5.59 0.16
N LEU A 9 11.02 6.29 -0.02
CA LEU A 9 11.59 7.17 1.00
C LEU A 9 10.84 8.50 1.16
N THR A 10 9.96 8.85 0.22
CA THR A 10 9.26 10.14 0.16
C THR A 10 7.74 9.99 0.07
N LEU A 11 7.22 8.75 0.12
CA LEU A 11 5.79 8.49 0.04
C LEU A 11 5.09 9.03 1.30
N LYS A 12 4.15 9.95 1.12
CA LYS A 12 3.31 10.50 2.19
C LYS A 12 2.13 9.57 2.44
N LEU A 13 1.87 9.26 3.70
CA LEU A 13 0.68 8.52 4.16
C LEU A 13 -0.40 9.52 4.62
N PRO A 14 -1.69 9.19 4.49
CA PRO A 14 -2.78 10.07 4.89
C PRO A 14 -2.87 10.20 6.42
N ASP A 15 -2.91 11.44 6.92
CA ASP A 15 -3.17 11.70 8.34
C ASP A 15 -4.51 11.12 8.80
N GLY A 16 -4.52 10.60 10.03
CA GLY A 16 -5.71 10.06 10.69
C GLY A 16 -6.16 8.69 10.20
N HIS A 17 -5.30 7.95 9.48
CA HIS A 17 -5.52 6.57 9.05
C HIS A 17 -4.37 5.69 9.53
N ILE A 18 -4.69 4.53 10.09
CA ILE A 18 -3.73 3.51 10.49
C ILE A 18 -3.65 2.41 9.43
N PHE A 19 -2.66 1.53 9.55
CA PHE A 19 -2.48 0.43 8.58
C PHE A 19 -3.71 -0.49 8.51
N GLU A 20 -4.36 -0.77 9.63
CA GLU A 20 -5.56 -1.63 9.69
C GLU A 20 -6.75 -1.07 8.91
N ASP A 21 -6.82 0.25 8.67
CA ASP A 21 -7.87 0.88 7.86
C ASP A 21 -7.81 0.43 6.39
N LEU A 22 -6.65 -0.05 5.92
CA LEU A 22 -6.50 -0.65 4.59
C LEU A 22 -7.33 -1.92 4.43
N LYS A 23 -7.77 -2.54 5.52
CA LYS A 23 -8.54 -3.81 5.53
C LYS A 23 -7.88 -4.88 4.67
N LEU A 24 -6.55 -4.92 4.72
CA LEU A 24 -5.75 -5.83 3.91
C LEU A 24 -6.13 -7.27 4.23
N ARG A 25 -6.48 -8.03 3.21
CA ARG A 25 -6.85 -9.45 3.33
C ARG A 25 -6.33 -10.23 2.15
N ARG A 26 -6.06 -11.52 2.36
CA ARG A 26 -5.88 -12.45 1.24
C ARG A 26 -7.23 -12.78 0.63
N CYS A 27 -7.24 -12.84 -0.70
CA CYS A 27 -8.30 -13.45 -1.50
C CYS A 27 -7.84 -14.82 -1.99
N ASP A 28 -8.78 -15.58 -2.54
CA ASP A 28 -8.49 -16.78 -3.32
C ASP A 28 -7.55 -16.43 -4.49
N ASP A 29 -6.79 -17.42 -4.98
CA ASP A 29 -5.84 -17.27 -6.10
C ASP A 29 -4.60 -16.38 -5.81
N ALA A 30 -4.14 -16.32 -4.56
CA ALA A 30 -2.97 -15.53 -4.14
C ALA A 30 -3.07 -14.01 -4.37
N ALA A 31 -4.28 -13.52 -4.65
CA ALA A 31 -4.58 -12.09 -4.70
C ALA A 31 -4.73 -11.49 -3.29
N ILE A 32 -4.58 -10.17 -3.22
CA ILE A 32 -4.89 -9.38 -2.02
C ILE A 32 -6.04 -8.43 -2.33
N ASP A 33 -6.88 -8.20 -1.32
CA ASP A 33 -7.94 -7.20 -1.33
C ASP A 33 -7.63 -6.14 -0.26
N LEU A 34 -7.89 -4.88 -0.59
CA LEU A 34 -7.58 -3.72 0.23
C LEU A 34 -8.48 -2.53 -0.12
N ASP A 35 -8.56 -1.56 0.77
CA ASP A 35 -9.34 -0.34 0.60
C ASP A 35 -8.73 0.57 -0.49
N MET A 36 -9.32 0.52 -1.68
CA MET A 36 -8.85 1.29 -2.83
C MET A 36 -9.16 2.80 -2.73
N ASP A 37 -10.08 3.22 -1.86
CA ASP A 37 -10.29 4.64 -1.56
C ASP A 37 -9.11 5.22 -0.77
N LEU A 38 -8.51 4.45 0.15
CA LEU A 38 -7.27 4.84 0.80
C LEU A 38 -6.08 4.87 -0.16
N VAL A 39 -5.98 3.90 -1.07
CA VAL A 39 -4.96 3.95 -2.14
C VAL A 39 -5.12 5.21 -2.99
N LYS A 40 -6.35 5.58 -3.35
CA LYS A 40 -6.65 6.82 -4.08
C LYS A 40 -6.22 8.06 -3.29
N LYS A 41 -6.49 8.10 -1.99
CA LYS A 41 -6.07 9.21 -1.11
C LYS A 41 -4.55 9.34 -1.06
N VAL A 42 -3.82 8.23 -0.92
CA VAL A 42 -2.35 8.21 -1.00
C VAL A 42 -1.88 8.73 -2.36
N CYS A 43 -2.53 8.32 -3.46
CA CYS A 43 -2.18 8.80 -4.80
C CYS A 43 -2.34 10.33 -4.91
N GLN A 44 -3.46 10.88 -4.45
CA GLN A 44 -3.72 12.33 -4.45
C GLN A 44 -2.69 13.11 -3.62
N LEU A 45 -2.30 12.60 -2.44
CA LEU A 45 -1.29 13.20 -1.57
C LEU A 45 0.11 13.26 -2.21
N ASN A 46 0.39 12.34 -3.11
CA ASN A 46 1.72 12.16 -3.72
C ASN A 46 1.78 12.58 -5.20
N GLY A 47 0.69 13.13 -5.75
CA GLY A 47 0.62 13.51 -7.17
C GLY A 47 0.69 12.33 -8.14
N LEU A 48 0.25 11.14 -7.70
CA LEU A 48 0.16 9.95 -8.53
C LEU A 48 -1.19 9.90 -9.24
N ASP A 49 -1.18 9.44 -10.48
CA ASP A 49 -2.37 9.28 -11.31
C ASP A 49 -3.09 7.97 -10.95
N PHE A 50 -4.25 8.07 -10.30
CA PHE A 50 -4.97 6.90 -9.80
C PHE A 50 -5.52 6.02 -10.93
N ASP A 51 -5.92 6.58 -12.07
CA ASP A 51 -6.37 5.81 -13.22
C ASP A 51 -5.26 4.91 -13.78
N LYS A 52 -4.02 5.39 -13.81
CA LYS A 52 -2.85 4.57 -14.14
C LYS A 52 -2.55 3.50 -13.09
N VAL A 53 -2.82 3.78 -11.81
CA VAL A 53 -2.70 2.79 -10.74
C VAL A 53 -3.74 1.69 -10.91
N LEU A 54 -4.98 2.01 -11.27
CA LEU A 54 -6.01 1.00 -11.55
C LEU A 54 -5.62 0.10 -12.73
N ALA A 55 -4.98 0.66 -13.76
CA ALA A 55 -4.53 -0.10 -14.93
C ALA A 55 -3.35 -1.05 -14.62
N ASN A 56 -2.49 -0.71 -13.66
CA ASN A 56 -1.37 -1.54 -13.23
C ASN A 56 -1.07 -1.32 -11.72
N PRO A 57 -1.85 -1.95 -10.82
CA PRO A 57 -1.82 -1.63 -9.40
C PRO A 57 -0.56 -2.15 -8.70
N GLY A 58 0.00 -3.26 -9.16
CA GLY A 58 1.07 -3.99 -8.48
C GLY A 58 2.22 -3.12 -7.95
N PRO A 59 2.89 -2.31 -8.80
CA PRO A 59 4.05 -1.52 -8.36
C PRO A 59 3.71 -0.46 -7.30
N VAL A 60 2.59 0.25 -7.47
CA VAL A 60 2.20 1.33 -6.57
C VAL A 60 1.62 0.77 -5.27
N VAL A 61 0.70 -0.19 -5.37
CA VAL A 61 0.11 -0.86 -4.20
C VAL A 61 1.19 -1.55 -3.36
N SER A 62 2.14 -2.26 -3.97
CA SER A 62 3.25 -2.89 -3.25
C SER A 62 4.10 -1.85 -2.49
N THR A 63 4.36 -0.69 -3.11
CA THR A 63 5.10 0.40 -2.46
C THR A 63 4.33 0.98 -1.28
N ILE A 64 3.03 1.25 -1.45
CA ILE A 64 2.16 1.77 -0.39
C ILE A 64 2.13 0.81 0.79
N LEU A 65 1.86 -0.47 0.55
CA LEU A 65 1.82 -1.49 1.59
C LEU A 65 3.15 -1.61 2.33
N THR A 66 4.26 -1.61 1.60
CA THR A 66 5.59 -1.71 2.20
C THR A 66 5.92 -0.52 3.10
N VAL A 67 5.64 0.70 2.65
CA VAL A 67 5.92 1.92 3.44
C VAL A 67 5.00 2.01 4.65
N TRP A 68 3.70 1.80 4.44
CA TRP A 68 2.71 1.93 5.52
C TRP A 68 2.90 0.86 6.59
N TYR A 69 3.19 -0.38 6.19
CA TYR A 69 3.46 -1.45 7.15
C TYR A 69 4.76 -1.23 7.94
N LYS A 70 5.79 -0.66 7.31
CA LYS A 70 7.00 -0.26 8.04
C LYS A 70 6.72 0.85 9.07
N SER A 71 5.88 1.83 8.73
CA SER A 71 5.44 2.86 9.67
C SER A 71 4.70 2.23 10.85
N HIS A 72 3.71 1.38 10.56
CA HIS A 72 2.91 0.66 11.56
C HIS A 72 3.79 -0.10 12.57
N LEU A 73 4.76 -0.87 12.09
CA LEU A 73 5.69 -1.59 12.97
C LEU A 73 6.58 -0.63 13.79
N ALA A 74 7.03 0.48 13.20
CA ALA A 74 7.86 1.47 13.91
C ALA A 74 7.07 2.23 15.00
N GLU A 75 5.76 2.35 14.82
CA GLU A 75 4.83 2.95 15.78
C GLU A 75 4.37 1.97 16.87
N GLY A 76 4.88 0.72 16.85
CA GLY A 76 4.58 -0.30 17.85
C GLY A 76 3.35 -1.15 17.52
N GLY A 77 2.83 -1.07 16.30
CA GLY A 77 1.75 -1.91 15.82
C GLY A 77 2.16 -3.38 15.64
N ASP A 78 1.21 -4.28 15.82
CA ASP A 78 1.43 -5.72 15.70
C ASP A 78 1.71 -6.16 14.25
N PRO A 79 2.50 -7.23 14.03
CA PRO A 79 2.73 -7.79 12.70
C PRO A 79 1.42 -8.21 12.01
N ASP A 80 1.25 -7.80 10.76
CA ASP A 80 0.10 -8.17 9.95
C ASP A 80 0.33 -9.53 9.26
N PRO A 81 -0.56 -10.52 9.42
CA PRO A 81 -0.34 -11.87 8.89
C PRO A 81 -0.28 -11.91 7.35
N VAL A 82 -0.99 -11.01 6.65
CA VAL A 82 -0.94 -10.97 5.18
C VAL A 82 0.41 -10.44 4.71
N MET A 83 0.88 -9.34 5.30
CA MET A 83 2.19 -8.76 5.01
C MET A 83 3.33 -9.70 5.37
N GLU A 84 3.28 -10.36 6.53
CA GLU A 84 4.30 -11.34 6.91
C GLU A 84 4.32 -12.52 5.93
N ALA A 85 3.16 -12.98 5.48
CA ALA A 85 3.09 -14.05 4.51
C ALA A 85 3.54 -13.62 3.09
N LEU A 86 3.38 -12.33 2.72
CA LEU A 86 3.94 -11.77 1.47
C LEU A 86 5.47 -11.65 1.52
N LYS A 87 6.07 -11.39 2.69
CA LYS A 87 7.54 -11.36 2.85
C LYS A 87 8.20 -12.73 2.66
N GLN A 88 7.48 -13.81 2.96
CA GLN A 88 7.98 -15.19 2.94
C GLN A 88 7.88 -15.87 1.57
N GLY A 89 7.06 -15.33 0.65
CA GLY A 89 6.87 -15.89 -0.70
C GLY A 89 7.89 -15.32 -1.69
N HIS A 90 8.96 -16.07 -1.96
CA HIS A 90 9.85 -15.90 -3.11
C HIS A 90 9.70 -17.11 -4.04
#